data_AF-A0A521HMI0-F1
#
_entry.id   AF-A0A521HMI0-F1
#
_cell.length_a   1.000
_cell.length_b   1.000
_cell.length_c   1.000
_cell.angle_alpha   90.00
_cell.angle_beta   90.00
_cell.angle_gamma   90.00
#
_symmetry.space_group_name_H-M   'P 1'
#
loop_
_entity.id
_entity.type
_entity.pdbx_description
1 polymer ?
#
loop_
_entity_poly.entity_id
_entity_poly.type
_entity_poly.pdbx_seq_one_letter_code
_entity_poly.pdbx_strand_id
1 'polypeptide(L)'
;MERYSGPLLTRQLAVLLLARRDSGALSWTASMDLGRSQDLVKLAADAWQWREQCFPYPFDLKDRTIHFWDGEDFVPVSRYSGALIKLVPSEWDVPTFEIDGIKMLPTARESPLDDARRKVALVQPAGK
;
A
#
# COMPACT_ATOMS: atom_id res chain seq x y z
N MET A 1 12.36 7.31 16.48
CA MET A 1 11.43 6.22 16.17
C MET A 1 11.94 5.60 14.89
N GLU A 2 12.54 4.41 14.96
CA GLU A 2 13.05 3.75 13.75
C GLU A 2 11.89 3.40 12.83
N ARG A 3 12.08 3.63 11.53
CA ARG A 3 11.07 3.36 10.52
C ARG A 3 11.07 1.85 10.28
N TYR A 4 9.92 1.19 10.45
CA TYR A 4 9.80 -0.23 10.15
C TYR A 4 10.27 -0.52 8.72
N SER A 5 11.19 -1.48 8.58
CA SER A 5 11.88 -1.83 7.34
C SER A 5 11.65 -3.28 6.90
N GLY A 6 10.85 -4.03 7.67
CA GLY A 6 10.45 -5.40 7.37
C GLY A 6 9.33 -5.48 6.32
N PRO A 7 8.95 -6.71 5.92
CA PRO A 7 7.95 -6.92 4.88
C PRO A 7 6.57 -6.51 5.36
N LEU A 8 5.73 -6.08 4.43
CA LEU A 8 4.32 -5.76 4.62
C LEU A 8 3.48 -6.67 3.75
N LEU A 9 2.68 -7.53 4.39
CA LEU A 9 1.92 -8.56 3.71
C LEU A 9 0.42 -8.25 3.67
N THR A 10 -0.17 -8.49 2.50
CA THR A 10 -1.61 -8.64 2.34
C THR A 10 -1.94 -10.11 2.13
N ARG A 11 -3.21 -10.49 2.36
CA ARG A 11 -3.68 -11.86 2.07
C ARG A 11 -3.38 -12.29 0.63
N GLN A 12 -3.57 -11.39 -0.35
CA GLN A 12 -3.29 -11.69 -1.76
C GLN A 12 -1.80 -11.94 -2.01
N LEU A 13 -0.92 -11.15 -1.39
CA LEU A 13 0.52 -11.33 -1.52
C LEU A 13 0.98 -12.65 -0.91
N ALA A 14 0.42 -13.04 0.25
CA ALA A 14 0.68 -14.35 0.86
C ALA A 14 0.24 -15.52 -0.02
N VAL A 15 -0.94 -15.42 -0.67
CA VAL A 15 -1.40 -16.45 -1.62
C VAL A 15 -0.45 -16.58 -2.80
N LEU A 16 0.02 -15.47 -3.36
CA LEU A 16 0.99 -15.49 -4.46
C LEU A 16 2.34 -16.07 -4.02
N LEU A 17 2.80 -15.74 -2.82
CA LEU A 17 4.03 -16.27 -2.24
C LEU A 17 3.97 -17.81 -2.13
N LEU A 18 2.88 -18.34 -1.56
CA LEU A 18 2.64 -19.77 -1.46
C LEU A 18 2.53 -20.44 -2.84
N ALA A 19 1.78 -19.85 -3.76
CA ALA A 19 1.65 -20.39 -5.12
C ALA A 19 3.01 -20.45 -5.85
N ARG A 20 3.89 -19.47 -5.64
CA ARG A 20 5.25 -19.48 -6.21
C ARG A 20 6.11 -20.59 -5.60
N ARG A 21 6.07 -20.76 -4.29
CA ARG A 21 6.72 -21.88 -3.61
C ARG A 21 6.22 -23.22 -4.16
N ASP A 22 4.90 -23.38 -4.25
CA ASP A 22 4.26 -24.63 -4.67
C ASP A 22 4.53 -24.94 -6.16
N SER A 23 4.80 -23.92 -6.98
CA SER A 23 5.29 -24.11 -8.36
C SER A 23 6.76 -24.52 -8.47
N GLY A 24 7.48 -24.64 -7.34
CA GLY A 24 8.90 -24.98 -7.30
C GLY A 24 9.83 -23.81 -7.66
N ALA A 25 9.34 -22.57 -7.65
CA ALA A 25 10.20 -21.42 -7.90
C ALA A 25 11.16 -21.22 -6.74
N LEU A 26 12.45 -21.04 -7.02
CA LEU A 26 13.48 -20.75 -6.01
C LEU A 26 13.57 -19.26 -5.66
N SER A 27 13.06 -18.42 -6.56
CA SER A 27 13.05 -16.98 -6.38
C SER A 27 11.93 -16.32 -7.14
N TRP A 28 11.48 -15.17 -6.63
CA TRP A 28 10.42 -14.38 -7.22
C TRP A 28 10.72 -12.89 -7.04
N THR A 29 10.64 -12.11 -8.12
CA THR A 29 10.71 -10.64 -8.03
C THR A 29 9.33 -10.09 -7.69
N ALA A 30 9.23 -9.42 -6.54
CA ALA A 30 7.99 -8.84 -6.07
C ALA A 30 8.25 -7.66 -5.12
N SER A 31 7.21 -6.87 -4.88
CA SER A 31 7.23 -5.86 -3.83
C SER A 31 6.75 -6.44 -2.51
N MET A 32 7.52 -6.20 -1.44
CA MET A 32 7.15 -6.51 -0.05
C MET A 32 6.95 -5.24 0.79
N ASP A 33 6.83 -4.08 0.14
CA ASP A 33 6.75 -2.75 0.78
C ASP A 33 5.62 -1.88 0.20
N LEU A 34 4.53 -2.55 -0.21
CA LEU A 34 3.33 -1.94 -0.79
C LEU A 34 3.57 -1.18 -2.10
N GLY A 35 4.48 -1.68 -2.92
CA GLY A 35 4.75 -1.20 -4.28
C GLY A 35 5.81 -0.10 -4.36
N ARG A 36 6.61 0.12 -3.31
CA ARG A 36 7.68 1.13 -3.34
C ARG A 36 8.95 0.63 -4.01
N SER A 37 9.30 -0.65 -3.83
CA SER A 37 10.40 -1.31 -4.52
C SER A 37 9.97 -2.66 -5.13
N GLN A 38 10.79 -3.16 -6.06
CA GLN A 38 10.76 -4.54 -6.53
C GLN A 38 12.05 -5.19 -6.08
N ASP A 39 11.94 -6.25 -5.28
CA ASP A 39 13.08 -6.94 -4.69
C ASP A 39 13.03 -8.43 -5.05
N LEU A 40 14.19 -9.08 -5.04
CA LEU A 40 14.27 -10.53 -5.16
C LEU A 40 13.90 -11.18 -3.84
N VAL A 41 12.89 -12.05 -3.87
CA VAL A 41 12.43 -12.88 -2.76
C VAL A 41 12.92 -14.29 -3.02
N LYS A 42 13.66 -14.88 -2.10
CA LYS A 42 14.11 -16.28 -2.22
C LYS A 42 13.13 -17.18 -1.49
N LEU A 43 12.80 -18.30 -2.11
CA LEU A 43 11.82 -19.25 -1.59
C LEU A 43 12.52 -20.56 -1.27
N ALA A 44 12.32 -21.04 -0.04
CA ALA A 44 12.71 -22.38 0.39
C ALA A 44 11.45 -23.17 0.79
N ALA A 45 11.61 -24.43 1.20
CA ALA A 45 10.48 -25.31 1.49
C ALA A 45 9.67 -24.84 2.72
N ASP A 46 10.37 -24.40 3.75
CA ASP A 46 9.86 -24.08 5.09
C ASP A 46 9.84 -22.58 5.40
N ALA A 47 10.73 -21.82 4.76
CA ALA A 47 10.84 -20.38 4.93
C ALA A 47 11.03 -19.65 3.60
N TRP A 48 10.94 -18.34 3.65
CA TRP A 48 11.31 -17.45 2.56
C TRP A 48 12.22 -16.36 3.09
N GLN A 49 13.08 -15.83 2.21
CA GLN A 49 14.02 -14.78 2.55
C GLN A 49 13.72 -13.54 1.74
N TRP A 50 13.67 -12.41 2.41
CA TRP A 50 13.61 -11.10 1.78
C TRP A 50 14.68 -10.21 2.41
N ARG A 51 15.55 -9.65 1.55
CA ARG A 51 16.82 -9.03 1.96
C ARG A 51 17.64 -10.02 2.79
N GLU A 52 18.14 -9.62 3.94
CA GLU A 52 18.99 -10.46 4.81
C GLU A 52 18.20 -11.22 5.89
N GLN A 53 16.86 -11.16 5.87
CA GLN A 53 16.02 -11.77 6.89
C GLN A 53 15.16 -12.90 6.35
N CYS A 54 15.07 -13.99 7.12
CA CYS A 54 14.24 -15.15 6.85
C CYS A 54 12.95 -15.07 7.64
N PHE A 55 11.85 -15.46 7.01
CA PHE A 55 10.51 -15.44 7.57
C PHE A 55 9.81 -16.79 7.34
N PRO A 56 8.99 -17.26 8.29
CA PRO A 56 8.10 -18.38 8.04
C PRO A 56 7.03 -17.99 7.01
N TYR A 57 6.44 -18.97 6.35
CA TYR A 57 5.29 -18.71 5.48
C TYR A 57 4.09 -18.26 6.32
N PRO A 58 3.45 -17.13 5.98
CA PRO A 58 2.30 -16.62 6.72
C PRO A 58 1.10 -17.57 6.59
N PHE A 59 0.31 -17.66 7.65
CA PHE A 59 -0.93 -18.44 7.69
C PHE A 59 -2.12 -17.53 8.06
N ASP A 60 -3.31 -17.83 7.55
CA ASP A 60 -4.58 -17.19 7.92
C ASP A 60 -4.61 -15.64 7.97
N LEU A 61 -3.89 -14.98 7.06
CA LEU A 61 -3.94 -13.51 6.97
C LEU A 61 -5.35 -13.00 6.69
N LYS A 62 -5.78 -12.01 7.48
CA LYS A 62 -7.12 -11.41 7.36
C LYS A 62 -7.26 -10.67 6.04
N ASP A 63 -8.44 -10.77 5.43
CA ASP A 63 -8.74 -9.99 4.24
C ASP A 63 -8.75 -8.48 4.56
N ARG A 64 -8.42 -7.68 3.54
CA ARG A 64 -8.35 -6.21 3.62
C ARG A 64 -7.52 -5.68 4.78
N THR A 65 -6.43 -6.37 5.10
CA THR A 65 -5.57 -6.08 6.25
C THR A 65 -4.11 -6.16 5.80
N ILE A 66 -3.32 -5.17 6.21
CA ILE A 66 -1.87 -5.14 6.07
C ILE A 66 -1.29 -5.72 7.36
N HIS A 67 -0.35 -6.64 7.21
CA HIS A 67 0.33 -7.31 8.31
C HIS A 67 1.82 -6.97 8.28
N PHE A 68 2.42 -6.87 9.46
CA PHE A 68 3.86 -6.66 9.64
C PHE A 68 4.41 -7.76 10.54
N TRP A 69 5.72 -7.99 10.45
CA TRP A 69 6.42 -8.93 11.31
C TRP A 69 6.74 -8.27 12.65
N ASP A 70 6.21 -8.80 13.74
CA ASP A 70 6.47 -8.28 15.10
C ASP A 70 7.68 -8.92 15.79
N GLY A 71 8.29 -9.92 15.16
CA GLY A 71 9.37 -10.74 15.72
C GLY A 71 9.01 -12.22 15.78
N GLU A 72 7.71 -12.55 15.80
CA GLU A 72 7.21 -13.91 15.97
C GLU A 72 6.15 -14.29 14.91
N ASP A 73 5.25 -13.37 14.56
CA ASP A 73 4.20 -13.62 13.55
C ASP A 73 3.87 -12.37 12.71
N PHE A 74 3.12 -12.59 11.64
CA PHE A 74 2.53 -11.54 10.81
C PHE A 74 1.24 -11.03 11.44
N VAL A 75 1.37 -10.01 12.29
CA VAL A 75 0.25 -9.39 12.99
C VAL A 75 -0.32 -8.19 12.22
N PRO A 76 -1.62 -7.88 12.36
CA PRO A 76 -2.25 -6.79 11.62
C PRO A 76 -1.75 -5.42 12.10
N VAL A 77 -1.30 -4.57 11.17
CA VAL A 77 -0.93 -3.16 11.45
C VAL A 77 -2.00 -2.19 10.99
N SER A 78 -2.76 -2.52 9.94
CA SER A 78 -3.79 -1.63 9.39
C SER A 78 -4.86 -2.42 8.68
N ARG A 79 -6.13 -2.04 8.89
CA ARG A 79 -7.28 -2.59 8.18
C ARG A 79 -7.89 -1.49 7.32
N TYR A 80 -8.17 -1.82 6.06
CA TYR A 80 -8.80 -0.90 5.12
C TYR A 80 -10.19 -1.40 4.74
N SER A 81 -11.19 -0.52 4.80
CA SER A 81 -12.56 -0.82 4.35
C SER A 81 -12.78 -0.20 2.97
N GLY A 82 -13.23 -0.97 1.98
CA GLY A 82 -13.89 -0.56 0.72
C GLY A 82 -13.28 0.60 -0.09
N ALA A 83 -13.20 1.79 0.49
CA ALA A 83 -12.48 2.93 0.02
C ALA A 83 -11.05 2.95 0.61
N LEU A 84 -10.12 2.28 -0.07
CA LEU A 84 -8.77 2.84 -0.12
C LEU A 84 -8.92 4.18 -0.85
N ILE A 85 -8.90 5.31 -0.13
CA ILE A 85 -8.61 6.61 -0.75
C ILE A 85 -7.15 6.53 -1.18
N LYS A 86 -6.94 5.88 -2.32
CA LYS A 86 -5.65 5.85 -2.96
C LYS A 86 -5.50 7.25 -3.53
N LEU A 87 -4.69 8.10 -2.89
CA LEU A 87 -4.04 9.20 -3.58
C LEU A 87 -3.06 8.55 -4.57
N VAL A 88 -3.59 7.97 -5.65
CA VAL A 88 -2.79 7.52 -6.77
C VAL A 88 -2.36 8.78 -7.49
N PRO A 89 -1.07 9.00 -7.73
CA PRO A 89 -0.67 9.66 -8.94
C PRO A 89 -1.11 8.72 -10.09
N SER A 90 -2.30 8.93 -10.63
CA SER A 90 -2.66 8.33 -11.91
C SER A 90 -1.93 9.07 -13.04
N GLU A 91 -1.80 8.45 -14.20
CA GLU A 91 -1.32 9.14 -15.42
C GLU A 91 -2.20 10.35 -15.79
N TRP A 92 -3.43 10.34 -15.28
CA TRP A 92 -4.31 11.49 -15.18
C TRP A 92 -3.90 12.27 -13.94
N ASP A 93 -3.37 13.47 -14.13
CA ASP A 93 -3.09 14.46 -13.09
C ASP A 93 -4.26 14.62 -12.08
N VAL A 94 -4.02 15.30 -10.97
CA VAL A 94 -4.95 15.65 -9.86
C VAL A 94 -6.18 14.74 -9.66
N PRO A 95 -6.23 13.95 -8.57
CA PRO A 95 -7.29 12.96 -8.38
C PRO A 95 -8.69 13.59 -8.28
N THR A 96 -9.68 12.83 -8.74
CA THR A 96 -11.10 13.09 -8.44
C THR A 96 -11.33 12.86 -6.95
N PHE A 97 -11.93 13.84 -6.28
CA PHE A 97 -12.36 13.71 -4.88
C PHE A 97 -13.87 13.56 -4.81
N GLU A 98 -14.34 12.76 -3.85
CA GLU A 98 -15.74 12.75 -3.43
C GLU A 98 -15.80 13.18 -1.97
N ILE A 99 -16.51 14.27 -1.69
CA ILE A 99 -16.74 14.80 -0.33
C ILE A 99 -18.25 14.93 -0.16
N ASP A 100 -18.81 14.31 0.88
CA ASP A 100 -20.25 14.37 1.19
C ASP A 100 -21.18 14.04 0.01
N GLY A 101 -20.77 13.11 -0.86
CA GLY A 101 -21.53 12.69 -2.05
C GLY A 101 -21.38 13.61 -3.27
N ILE A 102 -20.55 14.65 -3.19
CA ILE A 102 -20.26 15.55 -4.31
C ILE A 102 -18.95 15.13 -4.98
N LYS A 103 -19.04 14.81 -6.27
CA LYS A 103 -17.87 14.45 -7.10
C LYS A 103 -17.21 15.70 -7.67
N MET A 104 -15.95 15.94 -7.30
CA MET A 104 -15.11 16.95 -7.90
C MET A 104 -14.31 16.34 -9.05
N LEU A 105 -14.83 16.51 -10.26
CA LEU A 105 -14.21 16.02 -11.50
C LEU A 105 -13.17 17.02 -12.03
N PRO A 106 -12.04 16.56 -12.58
CA PRO A 106 -11.18 17.41 -13.41
C PRO A 106 -12.00 17.97 -14.57
N THR A 107 -12.11 19.29 -14.64
CA THR A 107 -12.72 19.96 -15.81
C THR A 107 -11.61 20.51 -16.69
N ALA A 108 -11.90 20.76 -17.97
CA ALA A 108 -10.91 21.29 -18.93
C ALA A 108 -10.33 22.68 -18.59
N ARG A 109 -10.79 23.33 -17.50
CA ARG A 109 -10.41 24.71 -17.14
C ARG A 109 -9.62 24.82 -15.83
N GLU A 110 -9.83 23.93 -14.87
CA GLU A 110 -9.21 24.05 -13.55
C GLU A 110 -9.19 22.68 -12.86
N SER A 111 -8.06 22.35 -12.23
CA SER A 111 -7.93 21.12 -11.46
C SER A 111 -8.64 21.25 -10.10
N PRO A 112 -9.11 20.15 -9.48
CA PRO A 112 -9.67 20.18 -8.13
C PRO A 112 -8.69 20.77 -7.08
N LEU A 113 -7.38 20.62 -7.29
CA LEU A 113 -6.35 21.17 -6.41
C LEU A 113 -6.25 22.70 -6.54
N ASP A 114 -6.31 23.22 -7.76
CA ASP A 114 -6.24 24.67 -8.01
C ASP A 114 -7.49 25.37 -7.49
N ASP A 115 -8.67 24.79 -7.69
CA ASP A 115 -9.92 25.28 -7.11
C ASP A 115 -9.86 25.29 -5.58
N ALA A 116 -9.35 24.22 -4.96
CA ALA A 116 -9.17 24.14 -3.51
C ALA A 116 -8.19 25.22 -3.00
N ARG A 117 -7.06 25.44 -3.68
CA ARG A 117 -6.09 26.49 -3.34
C ARG A 117 -6.72 27.88 -3.42
N ARG A 118 -7.47 28.17 -4.48
CA ARG A 118 -8.21 29.45 -4.64
C ARG A 118 -9.21 29.66 -3.51
N LYS A 119 -10.00 28.64 -3.18
CA LYS A 119 -11.00 28.73 -2.10
C LYS A 119 -10.35 28.95 -0.75
N VAL A 120 -9.23 28.27 -0.47
CA VAL A 120 -8.44 28.51 0.75
C VAL A 120 -7.96 29.96 0.79
N ALA A 121 -7.43 30.49 -0.31
CA ALA A 121 -6.99 31.89 -0.37
C ALA A 121 -8.11 32.91 -0.08
N LEU A 122 -9.37 32.59 -0.43
CA LEU A 122 -10.53 33.44 -0.14
C LEU A 122 -10.91 33.48 1.35
N VAL A 123 -10.59 32.43 2.11
CA VAL A 123 -10.90 32.33 3.55
C VAL A 123 -9.68 32.47 4.44
N GLN A 124 -8.49 32.62 3.85
CA GLN A 124 -7.27 32.88 4.61
C GLN A 124 -7.40 34.21 5.34
N PRO A 125 -7.05 34.26 6.64
CA PRO A 125 -7.09 35.50 7.39
C PRO A 125 -6.07 36.49 6.79
N ALA A 126 -6.57 37.50 6.08
CA ALA A 126 -5.82 38.74 5.91
C ALA A 126 -5.64 39.31 7.32
N GLY A 127 -4.41 39.63 7.71
CA GLY A 127 -4.04 39.93 9.09
C GLY A 127 -5.00 40.87 9.84
N LYS A 128 -5.00 40.69 11.15
CA LYS A 128 -5.73 41.50 12.14
C LYS A 128 -5.47 43.00 11.98
#